data_AF-A0A255SCC5-F1
#
_entry.id   AF-A0A255SCC5-F1
#
_cell.length_a   1.000
_cell.length_b   1.000
_cell.length_c   1.000
_cell.angle_alpha   90.00
_cell.angle_beta   90.00
_cell.angle_gamma   90.00
#
_symmetry.space_group_name_H-M   'P 1'
#
loop_
_entity.id
_entity.type
_entity.pdbx_description
1 polymer ?
#
loop_
_entity_poly.entity_id
_entity_poly.type
_entity_poly.pdbx_seq_one_letter_code
_entity_poly.pdbx_strand_id
1 'polypeptide(L)'
;MVNGKRVYNKSIPVHLQAVSNLCNQLLRSGTSVGANNAEASSAISKADFKSKSYIALKEARESLYWIDLLHRNGYLDDKQHSSIYADCEELVKVLTHRCKKLDGVE
;
A
#
# COMPACT_ATOMS: atom_id res chain seq x y z
N MET A 1 31.05 -13.57 24.16
CA MET A 1 30.74 -12.85 25.41
C MET A 1 31.85 -11.87 25.66
N VAL A 2 31.54 -10.58 25.83
CA VAL A 2 32.45 -9.59 26.42
C VAL A 2 31.61 -8.85 27.46
N ASN A 3 32.02 -8.87 28.72
CA ASN A 3 31.36 -8.21 29.86
C ASN A 3 29.92 -8.64 30.20
N GLY A 4 29.61 -9.94 30.20
CA GLY A 4 28.38 -10.49 30.83
C GLY A 4 27.03 -10.06 30.23
N LYS A 5 27.03 -9.15 29.25
CA LYS A 5 25.84 -8.82 28.45
C LYS A 5 25.81 -9.72 27.23
N ARG A 6 24.64 -10.32 26.99
CA ARG A 6 24.35 -11.05 25.76
C ARG A 6 24.32 -10.03 24.61
N VAL A 7 25.45 -9.82 23.94
CA VAL A 7 25.52 -9.00 22.73
C VAL A 7 24.97 -9.86 21.59
N TYR A 8 23.69 -9.68 21.27
CA TYR A 8 23.14 -10.22 20.04
C TYR A 8 23.66 -9.36 18.90
N ASN A 9 24.72 -9.81 18.23
CA ASN A 9 25.10 -9.24 16.94
C ASN A 9 24.10 -9.73 15.89
N LYS A 10 22.90 -9.14 15.87
CA LYS A 10 21.90 -9.39 14.82
C LYS A 10 22.24 -8.52 13.62
N SER A 11 23.32 -8.84 12.90
CA SER A 11 23.47 -8.40 11.52
C SER A 11 22.44 -9.18 10.71
N ILE A 12 21.25 -8.59 10.52
CA ILE A 12 20.25 -9.15 9.61
C ILE A 12 20.89 -9.14 8.20
N PRO A 13 20.90 -10.27 7.48
CA PRO A 13 21.33 -10.30 6.10
C PRO A 13 20.65 -9.21 5.27
N VAL A 14 21.41 -8.45 4.47
CA VAL A 14 20.91 -7.30 3.70
C VAL A 14 19.67 -7.66 2.85
N HIS A 15 19.61 -8.89 2.32
CA HIS A 15 18.45 -9.35 1.55
C HIS A 15 17.17 -9.44 2.41
N LEU A 16 17.24 -9.91 3.65
CA LEU A 16 16.08 -9.96 4.56
C LEU A 16 15.62 -8.55 4.96
N GLN A 17 16.56 -7.61 5.09
CA GLN A 17 16.23 -6.21 5.33
C GLN A 17 15.52 -5.57 4.12
N ALA A 18 15.97 -5.86 2.91
CA ALA A 18 15.34 -5.36 1.68
C ALA A 18 13.88 -5.85 1.55
N VAL A 19 13.62 -7.14 1.80
CA VAL A 19 12.26 -7.69 1.81
C VAL A 19 11.37 -7.00 2.84
N SER A 20 11.86 -6.88 4.08
CA SER A 20 11.13 -6.22 5.16
C SER A 20 10.74 -4.79 4.77
N ASN A 21 11.65 -4.05 4.14
CA ASN A 21 11.37 -2.69 3.68
C ASN A 21 10.26 -2.65 2.62
N LEU A 22 10.30 -3.54 1.62
CA LEU A 22 9.25 -3.63 0.58
C LEU A 22 7.89 -4.00 1.19
N CYS A 23 7.85 -5.00 2.07
CA CYS A 23 6.63 -5.41 2.75
C CYS A 23 6.06 -4.27 3.61
N ASN A 24 6.92 -3.50 4.29
CA ASN A 24 6.48 -2.34 5.08
C ASN A 24 5.92 -1.22 4.20
N GLN A 25 6.46 -1.00 3.01
CA GLN A 25 5.90 -0.02 2.08
C GLN A 25 4.52 -0.45 1.57
N LEU A 26 4.36 -1.73 1.20
CA LEU A 26 3.05 -2.29 0.84
C LEU A 26 2.06 -2.21 1.99
N LEU A 27 2.47 -2.58 3.21
CA LEU A 27 1.60 -2.54 4.39
C LEU A 27 1.09 -1.13 4.65
N ARG A 28 1.97 -0.12 4.59
CA ARG A 28 1.61 1.27 4.81
C ARG A 28 0.67 1.78 3.74
N SER A 29 1.03 1.62 2.47
CA SER A 29 0.20 2.11 1.37
C SER A 29 -1.16 1.39 1.34
N GLY A 30 -1.18 0.06 1.46
CA GLY A 30 -2.41 -0.73 1.44
C GLY A 30 -3.37 -0.40 2.58
N THR A 31 -2.86 -0.20 3.81
CA THR A 31 -3.71 0.22 4.95
C THR A 31 -4.14 1.68 4.85
N SER A 32 -3.33 2.54 4.22
CA SER A 32 -3.63 3.96 3.98
C SER A 32 -4.82 4.17 3.04
N VAL A 33 -5.09 3.23 2.10
CA VAL A 33 -6.29 3.26 1.24
C VAL A 33 -7.57 3.30 2.07
N GLY A 34 -7.72 2.35 2.99
CA GLY A 34 -8.89 2.24 3.86
C GLY A 34 -8.99 3.40 4.84
N ALA A 35 -7.86 3.81 5.43
CA ALA A 35 -7.81 4.94 6.35
C ALA A 35 -8.28 6.24 5.70
N ASN A 36 -7.76 6.59 4.51
CA ASN A 36 -8.18 7.79 3.79
C ASN A 36 -9.63 7.71 3.30
N ASN A 37 -10.13 6.52 2.94
CA ASN A 37 -11.54 6.35 2.60
C ASN A 37 -12.47 6.54 3.81
N ALA A 38 -12.06 6.08 4.99
CA ALA A 38 -12.78 6.32 6.24
C ALA A 38 -12.78 7.82 6.60
N GLU A 39 -11.63 8.49 6.46
CA GLU A 39 -11.54 9.95 6.65
C GLU A 39 -12.41 10.72 5.65
N ALA A 40 -12.45 10.30 4.38
CA ALA A 40 -13.34 10.89 3.38
C ALA A 40 -14.80 10.80 3.82
N SER A 41 -15.22 9.68 4.45
CA SER A 41 -16.60 9.50 4.91
C SER A 41 -17.00 10.48 6.03
N SER A 42 -16.02 11.05 6.73
CA SER A 42 -16.19 12.07 7.77
C SER A 42 -15.79 13.48 7.29
N ALA A 43 -15.66 13.68 5.97
CA ALA A 43 -15.19 14.94 5.41
C ALA A 43 -16.12 16.12 5.73
N ILE A 44 -15.52 17.26 6.04
CA ILE A 44 -16.26 18.49 6.42
C ILE A 44 -16.69 19.33 5.20
N SER A 45 -16.23 18.98 4.00
CA SER A 45 -16.60 19.66 2.75
C SER A 45 -16.43 18.75 1.53
N LYS A 46 -17.00 19.14 0.38
CA LYS A 46 -16.79 18.42 -0.89
C LYS A 46 -15.32 18.42 -1.33
N ALA A 47 -14.60 19.52 -1.11
CA ALA A 47 -13.19 19.63 -1.45
C ALA A 47 -12.33 18.69 -0.59
N ASP A 48 -12.65 18.57 0.69
CA ASP A 48 -11.99 17.64 1.62
C ASP A 48 -12.29 16.18 1.25
N PHE A 49 -13.56 15.84 0.99
CA PHE A 49 -13.96 14.52 0.49
C PHE A 49 -13.18 14.11 -0.76
N LYS A 50 -13.04 15.07 -1.70
CA LYS A 50 -12.26 14.89 -2.93
C LYS A 50 -10.78 14.68 -2.63
N SER A 51 -10.17 15.52 -1.81
CA SER A 51 -8.76 15.39 -1.42
C SER A 51 -8.46 14.01 -0.84
N LYS A 52 -9.26 13.55 0.14
CA LYS A 52 -9.10 12.23 0.78
C LYS A 52 -9.35 11.07 -0.16
N SER A 53 -10.35 11.17 -1.04
CA SER A 53 -10.59 10.16 -2.09
C SER A 53 -9.39 10.04 -3.05
N TYR A 54 -8.77 11.16 -3.40
CA TYR A 54 -7.57 11.20 -4.24
C TYR A 54 -6.34 10.62 -3.55
N ILE A 55 -6.17 10.85 -2.24
CA ILE A 55 -5.10 10.22 -1.46
C ILE A 55 -5.30 8.70 -1.44
N ALA A 56 -6.51 8.22 -1.13
CA ALA A 56 -6.82 6.79 -1.18
C ALA A 56 -6.49 6.16 -2.56
N LEU A 57 -6.80 6.86 -3.66
CA LEU A 57 -6.46 6.40 -5.01
C LEU A 57 -4.94 6.33 -5.24
N LYS A 58 -4.17 7.31 -4.77
CA LYS A 58 -2.70 7.31 -4.88
C LYS A 58 -2.10 6.13 -4.11
N GLU A 59 -2.57 5.89 -2.90
CA GLU A 59 -2.13 4.79 -2.03
C GLU A 59 -2.46 3.42 -2.63
N ALA A 60 -3.61 3.27 -3.29
CA ALA A 60 -3.98 2.04 -3.98
C ALA A 60 -3.07 1.77 -5.18
N ARG A 61 -2.73 2.80 -5.96
CA ARG A 61 -1.78 2.68 -7.07
C ARG A 61 -0.35 2.37 -6.60
N GLU A 62 0.06 2.96 -5.49
CA GLU A 62 1.33 2.63 -4.86
C GLU A 62 1.36 1.18 -4.36
N SER A 63 0.25 0.71 -3.79
CA SER A 63 0.10 -0.71 -3.38
C SER A 63 0.28 -1.66 -4.56
N LEU A 64 -0.32 -1.37 -5.72
CA LEU A 64 -0.09 -2.15 -6.95
C LEU A 64 1.38 -2.21 -7.34
N TYR A 65 2.10 -1.09 -7.28
CA TYR A 65 3.53 -1.04 -7.58
C TYR A 65 4.33 -1.97 -6.66
N TRP A 66 4.05 -1.95 -5.35
CA TRP A 66 4.76 -2.81 -4.40
C TRP A 66 4.41 -4.29 -4.55
N ILE A 67 3.16 -4.63 -4.86
CA ILE A 67 2.74 -6.01 -5.18
C ILE A 67 3.53 -6.54 -6.39
N ASP A 68 3.60 -5.74 -7.46
CA ASP A 68 4.35 -6.10 -8.67
C ASP A 68 5.83 -6.27 -8.39
N LEU A 69 6.42 -5.36 -7.61
CA LEU A 69 7.84 -5.42 -7.28
C LEU A 69 8.17 -6.65 -6.41
N LEU A 70 7.29 -7.02 -5.47
CA LEU A 70 7.46 -8.23 -4.67
C LEU A 70 7.41 -9.50 -5.54
N HIS A 71 6.49 -9.57 -6.50
CA HIS A 71 6.39 -10.69 -7.45
C HIS A 71 7.62 -10.80 -8.36
N ARG A 72 8.06 -9.69 -8.96
CA ARG A 72 9.26 -9.66 -9.83
C ARG A 72 10.54 -10.09 -9.13
N ASN A 73 10.60 -9.95 -7.80
CA ASN A 73 11.74 -10.39 -6.99
C ASN A 73 11.54 -11.79 -6.36
N GLY A 74 10.47 -12.50 -6.72
CA GLY A 74 10.20 -13.87 -6.26
C GLY A 74 9.70 -13.97 -4.81
N TYR A 75 9.21 -12.88 -4.23
CA TYR A 75 8.64 -12.87 -2.87
C TYR A 75 7.14 -13.19 -2.83
N LEU A 76 6.47 -13.12 -3.96
CA LEU A 76 5.11 -13.62 -4.17
C LEU A 76 5.15 -14.65 -5.30
N ASP A 77 4.45 -15.76 -5.13
CA ASP A 77 4.17 -16.67 -6.25
C ASP A 77 3.05 -16.11 -7.15
N ASP A 78 2.86 -16.72 -8.32
CA ASP A 78 1.87 -16.26 -9.31
C ASP A 78 0.43 -16.27 -8.77
N LYS A 79 0.11 -17.20 -7.87
CA LYS A 79 -1.23 -17.32 -7.28
C LYS A 79 -1.47 -16.21 -6.27
N GLN A 80 -0.48 -15.95 -5.41
CA GLN A 80 -0.51 -14.86 -4.43
C GLN A 80 -0.58 -13.50 -5.12
N HIS A 81 0.28 -13.26 -6.11
CA HIS A 81 0.27 -12.04 -6.93
C HIS A 81 -1.07 -11.86 -7.61
N SER A 82 -1.54 -12.85 -8.39
CA SER A 82 -2.81 -12.73 -9.13
C SER A 82 -4.00 -12.43 -8.21
N SER A 83 -4.04 -13.05 -7.02
CA SER A 83 -5.11 -12.82 -6.05
C SER A 83 -5.10 -11.38 -5.52
N ILE A 84 -3.99 -10.93 -4.92
CA ILE A 84 -3.95 -9.62 -4.26
C ILE A 84 -3.91 -8.46 -5.27
N TYR A 85 -3.29 -8.67 -6.43
CA TYR A 85 -3.24 -7.68 -7.49
C TYR A 85 -4.64 -7.41 -8.05
N ALA A 86 -5.43 -8.45 -8.31
CA ALA A 86 -6.80 -8.29 -8.82
C ALA A 86 -7.67 -7.47 -7.88
N ASP A 87 -7.65 -7.77 -6.57
CA ASP A 87 -8.40 -7.02 -5.56
C ASP A 87 -7.96 -5.55 -5.50
N CYS A 88 -6.64 -5.30 -5.53
CA CYS A 88 -6.10 -3.94 -5.50
C CYS A 88 -6.43 -3.17 -6.78
N GLU A 89 -6.42 -3.83 -7.94
CA GLU A 89 -6.79 -3.24 -9.23
C GLU A 89 -8.28 -2.85 -9.26
N GLU A 90 -9.15 -3.68 -8.69
CA GLU A 90 -10.57 -3.35 -8.53
C GLU A 90 -10.75 -2.10 -7.65
N LEU A 91 -10.03 -2.01 -6.52
CA LEU A 91 -10.05 -0.81 -5.67
C LEU A 91 -9.61 0.44 -6.44
N VAL A 92 -8.55 0.34 -7.26
CA VAL A 92 -8.10 1.44 -8.12
C VAL A 92 -9.19 1.85 -9.12
N LYS A 93 -9.90 0.90 -9.74
CA LYS A 93 -11.00 1.19 -10.66
C LYS A 93 -12.15 1.92 -9.97
N VAL A 94 -12.59 1.43 -8.81
CA VAL A 94 -13.65 2.04 -8.00
C VAL A 94 -13.28 3.46 -7.56
N LEU A 95 -12.07 3.65 -7.01
CA LEU A 95 -11.59 4.95 -6.57
C LEU A 95 -11.38 5.92 -7.74
N THR A 96 -10.90 5.43 -8.89
CA THR A 96 -10.76 6.24 -10.12
C THR A 96 -12.12 6.73 -10.60
N HIS A 97 -13.12 5.85 -10.65
CA HIS A 97 -14.49 6.24 -11.03
C HIS A 97 -15.07 7.29 -10.07
N ARG A 98 -14.89 7.11 -8.76
CA ARG A 98 -15.30 8.11 -7.75
C ARG A 98 -14.63 9.45 -8.01
N CYS A 99 -13.32 9.48 -8.20
CA CYS A 99 -12.56 10.72 -8.40
C CYS A 99 -13.01 11.46 -9.66
N LYS A 100 -13.22 10.76 -10.78
CA LYS A 100 -13.74 11.35 -12.03
C LYS A 100 -15.10 12.02 -11.83
N LYS A 101 -16.02 11.36 -11.12
CA LYS A 101 -17.32 11.95 -10.76
C LYS A 101 -17.17 13.23 -9.92
N LEU A 102 -16.18 13.30 -9.04
CA LEU A 102 -15.89 14.51 -8.25
C LEU A 102 -15.25 15.64 -9.07
N ASP A 103 -14.67 15.33 -10.22
CA ASP A 103 -14.16 16.32 -11.18
C ASP A 103 -15.24 16.83 -12.15
N GLY A 104 -16.42 16.20 -12.16
CA GLY A 104 -17.45 16.49 -13.16
C GLY A 104 -17.09 15.98 -14.56
N VAL A 105 -16.15 15.04 -14.66
CA VAL A 105 -15.79 14.37 -15.90
C VAL A 105 -16.60 13.07 -15.95
N GLU A 106 -17.68 13.05 -16.74
CA GLU A 106 -18.50 11.85 -16.98
C GLU A 106 -17.72 10.75 -17.73
#